data_AF-A0A6P4YY70-F1
#
_entry.id   AF-A0A6P4YY70-F1
#
_cell.length_a   1.000
_cell.length_b   1.000
_cell.length_c   1.000
_cell.angle_alpha   90.00
_cell.angle_beta   90.00
_cell.angle_gamma   90.00
#
_symmetry.space_group_name_H-M   'P 1'
#
loop_
_entity.id
_entity.type
_entity.pdbx_description
1 polymer ?
#
loop_
_entity_poly.entity_id
_entity_poly.type
_entity_poly.pdbx_seq_one_letter_code
_entity_poly.pdbx_strand_id
1 'polypeptide(L)'
;MASPVSVLCVVLLSACAVHADRPSRQFEEVKPDQASCVQDGVSYPIGASVPDDDPCTFGCFCASPGNVICAVVKSPRSCAFMQPACVDAVYVNDPTQCCPYMTCPNGENCQAGDQIIPAGQTVEVDGAHCRCHGMLAVCSATVSHEAVMPLN
;
A
#
# COMPACT_ATOMS: atom_id res chain seq x y z
N MET A 1 -5.17 -7.19 -69.62
CA MET A 1 -5.72 -7.95 -68.47
C MET A 1 -4.61 -8.03 -67.43
N ALA A 2 -4.62 -7.10 -66.46
CA ALA A 2 -3.60 -7.01 -65.41
C ALA A 2 -4.22 -7.55 -64.11
N SER A 3 -3.47 -8.44 -63.45
CA SER A 3 -3.92 -9.20 -62.28
C SER A 3 -4.08 -8.30 -61.04
N PRO A 4 -5.16 -8.44 -60.24
CA PRO A 4 -5.44 -7.57 -59.09
C PRO A 4 -4.59 -7.88 -57.84
N VAL A 5 -3.69 -8.87 -57.89
CA VAL A 5 -2.95 -9.35 -56.72
C VAL A 5 -1.83 -8.39 -56.28
N SER A 6 -1.31 -7.56 -57.20
CA SER A 6 -0.10 -6.76 -56.93
C SER A 6 -0.34 -5.44 -56.18
N VAL A 7 -1.59 -4.96 -56.09
CA VAL A 7 -1.89 -3.68 -55.41
C VAL A 7 -2.07 -3.86 -53.90
N LEU A 8 -2.44 -5.06 -53.44
CA LEU A 8 -2.66 -5.33 -52.02
C LEU A 8 -1.35 -5.43 -51.20
N CYS A 9 -0.22 -5.76 -51.84
CA CYS A 9 1.06 -5.92 -51.14
C CYS A 9 1.71 -4.60 -50.71
N VAL A 10 1.39 -3.47 -51.35
CA VAL A 10 2.06 -2.19 -51.05
C VAL A 10 1.38 -1.44 -49.90
N VAL A 11 0.08 -1.62 -49.70
CA VAL A 11 -0.67 -0.86 -48.67
C VAL A 11 -0.44 -1.42 -47.25
N LEU A 12 -0.14 -2.72 -47.12
CA LEU A 12 0.04 -3.36 -45.81
C LEU A 12 1.42 -3.13 -45.16
N LEU A 13 2.40 -2.56 -45.87
CA LEU A 13 3.75 -2.31 -45.33
C LEU A 13 3.88 -0.94 -44.61
N SER A 14 2.85 -0.09 -44.63
CA SER A 14 2.92 1.29 -44.15
C SER A 14 2.42 1.52 -42.71
N ALA A 15 1.85 0.51 -42.03
CA ALA A 15 1.19 0.73 -40.73
C ALA A 15 2.03 0.36 -39.48
N CYS A 16 3.23 -0.19 -39.63
CA CYS A 16 4.02 -0.65 -38.47
C CYS A 16 5.14 0.31 -38.01
N ALA A 17 5.27 1.50 -38.59
CA ALA A 17 6.40 2.40 -38.30
C ALA A 17 6.20 3.35 -37.09
N VAL A 18 5.07 3.29 -36.36
CA VAL A 18 4.71 4.31 -35.35
C VAL A 18 4.81 3.81 -33.89
N HIS A 19 5.55 2.76 -33.59
CA HIS A 19 5.83 2.34 -32.19
C HIS A 19 7.29 1.94 -31.91
N ALA A 20 8.23 2.29 -32.81
CA ALA A 20 9.65 1.98 -32.64
C ALA A 20 10.46 3.07 -31.93
N ASP A 21 9.82 3.98 -31.18
CA ASP A 21 10.52 4.90 -30.28
C ASP A 21 10.59 4.35 -28.84
N ARG A 22 10.68 3.02 -28.72
CA ARG A 22 11.17 2.40 -27.51
C ARG A 22 12.68 2.36 -27.69
N PRO A 23 13.48 3.11 -26.92
CA PRO A 23 14.92 3.09 -27.05
C PRO A 23 15.35 1.63 -26.97
N SER A 24 16.00 1.16 -28.03
CA SER A 24 16.67 -0.14 -28.07
C SER A 24 17.55 -0.16 -26.82
N ARG A 25 17.13 -0.90 -25.78
CA ARG A 25 18.06 -1.31 -24.74
C ARG A 25 19.14 -2.05 -25.51
N GLN A 26 20.29 -1.42 -25.66
CA GLN A 26 21.48 -2.09 -26.15
C GLN A 26 21.70 -3.24 -25.17
N PHE A 27 21.27 -4.43 -25.55
CA PHE A 27 21.75 -5.65 -24.93
C PHE A 27 23.19 -5.76 -25.42
N GLU A 28 24.09 -5.10 -24.70
CA GLU A 28 25.50 -5.36 -24.81
C GLU A 28 25.68 -6.84 -24.47
N GLU A 29 26.24 -7.60 -25.41
CA GLU A 29 26.50 -9.02 -25.26
C GLU A 29 27.42 -9.19 -24.04
N VAL A 30 26.83 -9.63 -22.92
CA VAL A 30 27.54 -9.82 -21.67
C VAL A 30 28.59 -10.89 -21.89
N LYS A 31 29.86 -10.46 -21.90
CA LYS A 31 31.01 -11.35 -21.93
C LYS A 31 30.88 -12.29 -20.72
N PRO A 32 30.84 -13.62 -20.91
CA PRO A 32 30.49 -14.58 -19.85
C PRO A 32 31.47 -14.61 -18.66
N ASP A 33 32.62 -13.92 -18.79
CA ASP A 33 33.65 -13.82 -17.76
C ASP A 33 33.49 -12.58 -16.86
N GLN A 34 32.50 -11.71 -17.13
CA GLN A 34 32.23 -10.56 -16.29
C GLN A 34 31.30 -10.95 -15.15
N ALA A 35 31.89 -11.07 -13.98
CA ALA A 35 31.21 -11.31 -12.73
C ALA A 35 30.06 -10.29 -12.58
N SER A 36 28.82 -10.78 -12.56
CA SER A 36 27.59 -9.98 -12.71
C SER A 36 26.53 -10.44 -11.72
N CYS A 37 25.47 -9.64 -11.57
CA CYS A 37 24.26 -10.03 -10.86
C CYS A 37 23.24 -10.59 -11.84
N VAL A 38 22.41 -11.53 -11.39
CA VAL A 38 21.26 -12.02 -12.17
C VAL A 38 19.99 -11.74 -11.39
N GLN A 39 19.07 -10.99 -11.98
CA GLN A 39 17.74 -10.72 -11.43
C GLN A 39 16.69 -10.93 -12.52
N ASP A 40 15.67 -11.73 -12.23
CA ASP A 40 14.59 -12.12 -13.16
C ASP A 40 15.10 -12.66 -14.52
N GLY A 41 16.23 -13.40 -14.46
CA GLY A 41 16.88 -13.97 -15.65
C GLY A 41 17.71 -12.99 -16.48
N VAL A 42 17.79 -11.71 -16.07
CA VAL A 42 18.60 -10.67 -16.73
C VAL A 42 19.92 -10.48 -15.99
N SER A 43 21.03 -10.44 -16.74
CA SER A 43 22.36 -10.17 -16.19
C SER A 43 22.65 -8.67 -16.16
N TYR A 44 23.12 -8.19 -15.00
CA TYR A 44 23.49 -6.80 -14.75
C TYR A 44 24.98 -6.72 -14.37
N PRO A 45 25.77 -5.86 -15.04
CA PRO A 45 27.17 -5.67 -14.65
C PRO A 45 27.27 -4.99 -13.29
N ILE A 46 28.40 -5.19 -12.60
CA ILE A 46 28.68 -4.53 -11.32
C ILE A 46 28.58 -3.01 -11.49
N GLY A 47 27.86 -2.37 -10.58
CA GLY A 47 27.56 -0.93 -10.58
C GLY A 47 26.29 -0.54 -11.35
N ALA A 48 25.69 -1.46 -12.13
CA ALA A 48 24.45 -1.16 -12.84
C ALA A 48 23.25 -1.08 -11.91
N SER A 49 22.35 -0.14 -12.20
CA SER A 49 21.03 -0.08 -11.59
C SER A 49 20.19 -1.28 -12.02
N VAL A 50 19.57 -1.93 -11.04
CA VAL A 50 18.72 -3.10 -11.27
C VAL A 50 17.26 -2.66 -11.03
N PRO A 51 16.34 -2.91 -11.97
CA PRO A 51 14.91 -2.67 -11.76
C PRO A 51 14.40 -3.48 -10.56
N ASP A 52 13.47 -2.89 -9.82
CA ASP A 52 12.89 -3.47 -8.63
C ASP A 52 11.42 -3.07 -8.54
N ASP A 53 10.56 -4.06 -8.32
CA ASP A 53 9.12 -3.91 -8.26
C ASP A 53 8.60 -3.89 -6.80
N ASP A 54 9.48 -4.06 -5.82
CA ASP A 54 9.11 -4.03 -4.40
C ASP A 54 8.96 -2.57 -3.91
N PRO A 55 7.75 -2.15 -3.48
CA PRO A 55 7.51 -0.78 -3.03
C PRO A 55 8.26 -0.43 -1.72
N CYS A 56 8.83 -1.42 -1.02
CA CYS A 56 9.62 -1.24 0.20
C CYS A 56 11.10 -0.97 -0.04
N THR A 57 11.56 -1.05 -1.28
CA THR A 57 12.95 -0.88 -1.67
C THR A 57 13.11 0.24 -2.69
N PHE A 58 14.32 0.80 -2.75
CA PHE A 58 14.67 1.86 -3.68
C PHE A 58 16.14 1.76 -4.09
N GLY A 59 16.43 2.17 -5.32
CA GLY A 59 17.80 2.37 -5.78
C GLY A 59 18.63 1.09 -5.79
N CYS A 60 18.03 -0.02 -6.22
CA CYS A 60 18.73 -1.29 -6.31
C CYS A 60 19.87 -1.22 -7.34
N PHE A 61 21.02 -1.81 -7.00
CA PHE A 61 22.16 -1.92 -7.89
C PHE A 61 22.96 -3.20 -7.65
N CYS A 62 23.66 -3.66 -8.69
CA CYS A 62 24.55 -4.80 -8.59
C CYS A 62 25.85 -4.39 -7.88
N ALA A 63 26.04 -4.81 -6.63
CA ALA A 63 27.19 -4.40 -5.83
C ALA A 63 28.41 -5.31 -6.05
N SER A 64 28.18 -6.61 -6.21
CA SER A 64 29.21 -7.62 -6.46
C SER A 64 28.59 -8.84 -7.16
N PRO A 65 29.38 -9.81 -7.64
CA PRO A 65 28.86 -10.96 -8.39
C PRO A 65 27.80 -11.72 -7.58
N GLY A 66 26.60 -11.84 -8.14
CA GLY A 66 25.45 -12.46 -7.46
C GLY A 66 24.86 -11.67 -6.29
N ASN A 67 25.25 -10.40 -6.10
CA ASN A 67 24.80 -9.58 -4.97
C ASN A 67 24.15 -8.27 -5.44
N VAL A 68 22.82 -8.23 -5.40
CA VAL A 68 22.04 -7.00 -5.59
C VAL A 68 21.77 -6.38 -4.23
N ILE A 69 22.06 -5.08 -4.09
CA ILE A 69 21.79 -4.31 -2.88
C ILE A 69 20.75 -3.25 -3.20
N CYS A 70 19.74 -3.16 -2.33
CA CYS A 70 18.68 -2.16 -2.38
C CYS A 70 18.66 -1.35 -1.09
N ALA A 71 18.31 -0.07 -1.16
CA ALA A 71 18.02 0.72 0.03
C ALA A 71 16.58 0.42 0.49
N VAL A 72 16.42 0.04 1.76
CA VAL A 72 15.08 -0.17 2.35
C VAL A 72 14.49 1.18 2.70
N VAL A 73 13.38 1.56 2.06
CA VAL A 73 12.73 2.86 2.33
C VAL A 73 11.83 2.80 3.55
N LYS A 74 11.18 1.66 3.78
CA LYS A 74 10.37 1.41 4.97
C LYS A 74 10.50 -0.06 5.40
N SER A 75 10.63 -0.25 6.71
CA SER A 75 10.56 -1.56 7.36
C SER A 75 9.18 -1.79 7.96
N PRO A 76 8.79 -3.05 8.25
CA PRO A 76 7.56 -3.35 8.99
C PRO A 76 7.43 -2.56 10.31
N ARG A 77 8.56 -2.31 10.99
CA ARG A 77 8.59 -1.47 12.21
C ARG A 77 8.25 -0.02 11.96
N SER A 78 8.67 0.55 10.82
CA SER A 78 8.32 1.92 10.45
C SER A 78 6.87 2.09 9.97
N CYS A 79 6.19 0.99 9.64
CA CYS A 79 4.77 1.01 9.27
C CYS A 79 3.83 1.05 10.49
N ALA A 80 4.31 0.72 11.69
CA ALA A 80 3.47 0.52 12.88
C ALA A 80 3.00 1.81 13.58
N PHE A 81 3.28 3.00 13.04
CA PHE A 81 3.08 4.27 13.75
C PHE A 81 1.74 4.96 13.48
N MET A 82 0.88 4.42 12.63
CA MET A 82 -0.45 5.00 12.40
C MET A 82 -1.44 4.43 13.41
N GLN A 83 -1.91 5.27 14.35
CA GLN A 83 -3.05 4.92 15.19
C GLN A 83 -4.34 5.23 14.43
N PRO A 84 -5.25 4.26 14.26
CA PRO A 84 -6.53 4.50 13.60
C PRO A 84 -7.43 5.36 14.48
N ALA A 85 -8.42 6.02 13.89
CA ALA A 85 -9.42 6.80 14.63
C ALA A 85 -10.62 5.95 15.13
N CYS A 86 -10.48 4.62 15.12
CA CYS A 86 -11.50 3.65 15.46
C CYS A 86 -10.89 2.43 16.17
N VAL A 87 -11.69 1.76 17.00
CA VAL A 87 -11.27 0.55 17.73
C VAL A 87 -11.45 -0.73 16.92
N ASP A 88 -12.25 -0.67 15.84
CA ASP A 88 -12.52 -1.77 14.91
C ASP A 88 -11.74 -1.65 13.59
N ALA A 89 -10.59 -0.98 13.64
CA ALA A 89 -9.76 -0.76 12.48
C ALA A 89 -9.27 -2.07 11.86
N VAL A 90 -9.31 -2.13 10.52
CA VAL A 90 -8.86 -3.27 9.74
C VAL A 90 -7.57 -2.91 9.00
N TYR A 91 -6.59 -3.82 9.04
CA TYR A 91 -5.37 -3.71 8.25
C TYR A 91 -5.64 -4.13 6.81
N VAL A 92 -5.32 -3.25 5.87
CA VAL A 92 -5.41 -3.50 4.43
C VAL A 92 -4.00 -3.56 3.86
N ASN A 93 -3.67 -4.71 3.26
CA ASN A 93 -2.42 -4.90 2.53
C ASN A 93 -2.67 -4.58 1.06
N ASP A 94 -1.96 -3.59 0.53
CA ASP A 94 -1.95 -3.24 -0.88
C ASP A 94 -0.58 -3.60 -1.46
N PRO A 95 -0.49 -4.49 -2.47
CA PRO A 95 0.80 -4.90 -3.04
C PRO A 95 1.56 -3.75 -3.72
N THR A 96 0.90 -2.63 -4.02
CA THR A 96 1.54 -1.43 -4.58
C THR A 96 2.12 -0.50 -3.53
N GLN A 97 1.88 -0.78 -2.24
CA GLN A 97 2.33 0.03 -1.12
C GLN A 97 3.22 -0.79 -0.19
N CYS A 98 4.31 -0.19 0.29
CA CYS A 98 5.17 -0.89 1.24
C CYS A 98 4.49 -1.15 2.58
N CYS A 99 3.76 -0.15 3.08
CA CYS A 99 3.11 -0.26 4.37
C CYS A 99 1.63 -0.59 4.20
N PRO A 100 1.09 -1.49 5.03
CA PRO A 100 -0.35 -1.60 5.15
C PRO A 100 -0.92 -0.27 5.65
N TYR A 101 -2.14 0.02 5.25
CA TYR A 101 -2.91 1.13 5.79
C TYR A 101 -4.08 0.58 6.60
N MET A 102 -4.58 1.39 7.54
CA MET A 102 -5.70 1.00 8.38
C MET A 102 -6.96 1.72 7.92
N THR A 103 -8.07 0.99 7.85
CA THR A 103 -9.39 1.54 7.51
C THR A 103 -10.37 1.32 8.65
N CYS A 104 -11.24 2.29 8.86
CA CYS A 104 -12.37 2.20 9.79
C CYS A 104 -13.64 1.85 9.00
N PRO A 105 -14.03 0.57 8.89
CA PRO A 105 -15.16 0.16 8.03
C PRO A 105 -16.48 0.81 8.46
N ASN A 106 -16.63 1.10 9.74
CA ASN A 106 -17.82 1.74 10.33
C ASN A 106 -17.62 3.24 10.65
N GLY A 107 -16.56 3.86 10.12
CA GLY A 107 -16.16 5.22 10.47
C GLY A 107 -15.48 5.31 11.85
N GLU A 108 -15.21 6.54 12.30
CA GLU A 108 -14.60 6.78 13.61
C GLU A 108 -15.49 6.25 14.75
N ASN A 109 -14.87 5.62 15.74
CA ASN A 109 -15.57 5.08 16.90
C ASN A 109 -14.60 4.85 18.07
N CYS A 110 -15.18 4.59 19.23
CA CYS A 110 -14.44 4.30 20.45
C CYS A 110 -15.16 3.21 21.24
N GLN A 111 -14.47 2.66 22.23
CA GLN A 111 -14.99 1.59 23.08
C GLN A 111 -15.32 2.10 24.47
N ALA A 112 -16.49 1.72 24.99
CA ALA A 112 -16.85 1.86 26.39
C ALA A 112 -17.45 0.53 26.88
N GLY A 113 -16.77 -0.13 27.81
CA GLY A 113 -17.11 -1.51 28.18
C GLY A 113 -17.08 -2.44 26.98
N ASP A 114 -18.16 -3.18 26.77
CA ASP A 114 -18.32 -4.10 25.63
C ASP A 114 -19.04 -3.46 24.42
N GLN A 115 -19.34 -2.15 24.45
CA GLN A 115 -19.98 -1.44 23.36
C GLN A 115 -19.02 -0.58 22.54
N ILE A 116 -19.22 -0.59 21.22
CA ILE A 116 -18.59 0.33 20.26
C ILE A 116 -19.54 1.51 20.04
N ILE A 117 -19.04 2.73 20.24
CA ILE A 117 -19.79 3.97 20.13
C ILE A 117 -19.33 4.70 18.85
N PRO A 118 -20.20 4.92 17.86
CA PRO A 118 -19.88 5.75 16.71
C PRO A 118 -19.52 7.17 17.13
N ALA A 119 -18.55 7.79 16.45
CA ALA A 119 -18.12 9.16 16.73
C ALA A 119 -19.30 10.15 16.74
N GLY A 120 -19.33 11.03 17.74
CA GLY A 120 -20.37 12.04 17.89
C GLY A 120 -21.69 11.54 18.48
N GLN A 121 -21.87 10.22 18.67
CA GLN A 121 -23.04 9.66 19.33
C GLN A 121 -22.86 9.57 20.85
N THR A 122 -23.98 9.61 21.56
CA THR A 122 -24.07 9.32 22.99
C THR A 122 -24.92 8.06 23.18
N VAL A 123 -24.40 7.08 23.90
CA VAL A 123 -25.09 5.82 24.23
C VAL A 123 -25.07 5.58 25.74
N GLU A 124 -25.97 4.74 26.23
CA GLU A 124 -25.98 4.32 27.64
C GLU A 124 -25.21 3.00 27.80
N VAL A 125 -24.18 3.01 28.64
CA VAL A 125 -23.36 1.84 28.99
C VAL A 125 -23.35 1.72 30.51
N ASP A 126 -23.90 0.62 31.03
CA ASP A 126 -23.95 0.30 32.47
C ASP A 126 -24.47 1.43 33.37
N GLY A 127 -25.52 2.15 32.92
CA GLY A 127 -26.13 3.27 33.67
C GLY A 127 -25.35 4.59 33.60
N ALA A 128 -24.36 4.70 32.71
CA ALA A 128 -23.68 5.94 32.37
C ALA A 128 -23.92 6.32 30.91
N HIS A 129 -24.05 7.62 30.63
CA HIS A 129 -24.07 8.14 29.27
C HIS A 129 -22.64 8.34 28.79
N CYS A 130 -22.25 7.59 27.76
CA CYS A 130 -20.93 7.63 27.14
C CYS A 130 -21.01 8.31 25.79
N ARG A 131 -20.12 9.27 25.54
CA ARG A 131 -19.98 9.97 24.26
C ARG A 131 -18.60 9.76 23.66
N CYS A 132 -18.57 9.57 22.35
CA CYS A 132 -17.35 9.31 21.63
C CYS A 132 -16.67 10.57 21.08
N HIS A 133 -15.38 10.75 21.40
CA HIS A 133 -14.51 11.80 20.90
C HIS A 133 -13.25 11.18 20.27
N GLY A 134 -13.34 10.79 19.00
CA GLY A 134 -12.29 10.00 18.34
C GLY A 134 -12.18 8.61 18.97
N MET A 135 -10.99 8.21 19.42
CA MET A 135 -10.78 6.93 20.11
C MET A 135 -11.18 6.93 21.60
N LEU A 136 -11.49 8.08 22.18
CA LEU A 136 -11.78 8.20 23.60
C LEU A 136 -13.29 8.27 23.86
N ALA A 137 -13.79 7.33 24.66
CA ALA A 137 -15.14 7.41 25.22
C ALA A 137 -15.11 8.21 26.54
N VAL A 138 -16.01 9.18 26.67
CA VAL A 138 -16.21 9.96 27.91
C VAL A 138 -17.57 9.61 28.47
N CYS A 139 -17.59 9.00 29.66
CA CYS A 139 -18.81 8.54 30.32
C CYS A 139 -19.14 9.38 31.55
N SER A 140 -20.42 9.73 31.70
CA SER A 140 -20.96 10.40 32.89
C SER A 140 -22.11 9.57 33.47
N ALA A 141 -22.03 9.22 34.75
CA ALA A 141 -23.12 8.54 35.44
C ALA A 141 -24.33 9.46 35.52
N THR A 142 -25.51 8.93 35.17
CA THR A 142 -26.77 9.55 35.58
C THR A 142 -26.94 9.30 37.07
N VAL A 143 -26.57 10.28 37.89
CA VAL A 143 -27.02 10.29 39.29
C VAL A 143 -28.53 10.54 39.25
N SER A 144 -29.31 9.47 39.19
CA SER A 144 -30.72 9.56 39.57
C SER A 144 -30.72 9.92 41.05
N HIS A 145 -30.89 11.21 41.35
CA HIS A 145 -31.25 11.68 42.69
C HIS A 145 -32.62 11.08 43.03
N GLU A 146 -32.66 9.84 43.48
CA GLU A 146 -33.71 9.42 44.39
C GLU A 146 -33.39 10.10 45.73
N ALA A 147 -33.86 11.34 45.85
CA ALA A 147 -33.90 12.04 47.12
C ALA A 147 -34.85 11.27 48.05
N VAL A 148 -34.31 10.30 48.78
CA VAL A 148 -34.97 9.73 49.95
C VAL A 148 -35.06 10.86 50.98
N MET A 149 -36.16 11.60 50.95
CA MET A 149 -36.50 12.50 52.04
C MET A 149 -36.73 11.64 53.30
N PRO A 150 -36.03 11.89 54.41
CA PRO A 150 -36.33 11.19 55.66
C PRO A 150 -37.75 11.58 56.10
N LEU A 151 -38.63 10.57 56.24
CA LEU A 151 -39.91 10.73 56.92
C LEU A 151 -39.61 11.02 58.40
N ASN A 152 -40.13 12.16 58.84
CA ASN A 152 -40.03 12.72 60.19
C ASN A 152 -40.91 11.94 61.18
#